data_AF-A0AAV0GGV0-F1
#
_entry.id   AF-A0AAV0GGV0-F1
#
_cell.length_a   1.000
_cell.length_b   1.000
_cell.length_c   1.000
_cell.angle_alpha   90.00
_cell.angle_beta   90.00
_cell.angle_gamma   90.00
#
_symmetry.space_group_name_H-M   'P 1'
#
loop_
_entity.id
_entity.type
_entity.pdbx_description
1 polymer ?
#
loop_
_entity_poly.entity_id
_entity_poly.type
_entity_poly.pdbx_seq_one_letter_code
_entity_poly.pdbx_strand_id
1 'polypeptide(L)'
;MNCLEISPFYHEFRASLSAFPENEIDALVDSDFVNWYKYQINSRGIVDPLLVSLAWGPSVSAKVWRQYVINGYTYHTADYGQGRPTTNNGLCVPTIGYDNSETNFFGVLQEILELEMPSG
;
A
#
# COMPACT_ATOMS: atom_id res chain seq x y z
N MET A 1 -8.26 -5.04 -5.50
CA MET A 1 -7.24 -3.99 -5.68
C MET A 1 -7.59 -2.85 -4.75
N ASN A 2 -6.68 -2.48 -3.85
CA ASN A 2 -6.98 -1.62 -2.70
C ASN A 2 -6.77 -0.12 -2.96
N CYS A 3 -6.37 0.27 -4.18
CA CYS A 3 -6.14 1.66 -4.58
C CYS A 3 -7.06 1.99 -5.75
N LEU A 4 -7.97 2.94 -5.55
CA LEU A 4 -8.99 3.33 -6.54
C LEU A 4 -8.37 4.11 -7.70
N GLU A 5 -7.30 4.85 -7.41
CA GLU A 5 -6.58 5.72 -8.34
C GLU A 5 -5.81 4.92 -9.39
N ILE A 6 -5.31 3.74 -9.03
CA ILE A 6 -4.60 2.83 -9.95
C ILE A 6 -5.57 1.92 -10.73
N SER A 7 -6.79 1.72 -10.21
CA SER A 7 -7.76 0.78 -10.77
C SER A 7 -7.99 0.94 -12.29
N PRO A 8 -8.16 2.16 -12.86
CA PRO A 8 -8.32 2.32 -14.30
C PRO A 8 -7.13 1.80 -15.11
N PHE A 9 -5.91 2.05 -14.64
CA PHE A 9 -4.67 1.62 -15.30
C PHE A 9 -4.51 0.11 -15.25
N TYR A 10 -4.83 -0.50 -14.11
CA TYR A 10 -4.78 -1.95 -13.97
C TYR A 10 -5.79 -2.66 -14.89
N HIS A 11 -7.02 -2.14 -14.97
CA HIS A 11 -8.02 -2.69 -15.89
C HIS A 11 -7.62 -2.52 -17.36
N GLU A 12 -7.06 -1.36 -17.71
CA GLU A 12 -6.54 -1.11 -19.05
C GLU A 12 -5.40 -2.08 -19.40
N PHE A 13 -4.45 -2.29 -18.50
CA PHE A 13 -3.36 -3.24 -18.71
C PHE A 13 -3.87 -4.67 -18.86
N ARG A 14 -4.75 -5.11 -17.96
CA ARG A 14 -5.34 -6.45 -18.03
C ARG A 14 -6.11 -6.67 -19.33
N ALA A 15 -6.85 -5.67 -19.80
CA ALA A 15 -7.56 -5.75 -21.09
C ALA A 15 -6.60 -5.87 -22.28
N SER A 16 -5.43 -5.23 -22.21
CA SER A 16 -4.39 -5.34 -23.24
C SER A 16 -3.79 -6.76 -23.35
N LEU A 17 -3.90 -7.56 -22.28
CA LEU A 17 -3.42 -8.94 -22.22
C LEU A 17 -4.46 -9.97 -22.70
N SER A 18 -5.60 -9.54 -23.26
CA SER A 18 -6.68 -10.44 -23.69
C SER A 18 -6.30 -11.47 -24.76
N ALA A 19 -5.15 -11.31 -25.42
CA ALA A 19 -4.60 -12.29 -26.36
C ALA A 19 -3.85 -13.45 -25.68
N PHE A 20 -3.53 -13.34 -24.39
CA PHE A 20 -2.86 -14.37 -23.61
C PHE A 20 -3.87 -15.32 -22.92
N PRO A 21 -3.46 -16.55 -22.58
CA PRO A 21 -4.29 -17.45 -21.79
C PRO A 21 -4.65 -16.86 -20.42
N GLU A 22 -5.90 -17.01 -19.97
CA GLU A 22 -6.37 -16.45 -18.68
C GLU A 22 -5.50 -16.89 -17.50
N ASN A 23 -4.98 -18.13 -17.54
CA ASN A 23 -4.11 -18.67 -16.50
C ASN A 23 -2.69 -18.05 -16.46
N GLU A 24 -2.33 -17.23 -17.45
CA GLU A 24 -1.05 -16.52 -17.53
C GLU A 24 -1.21 -15.02 -17.21
N ILE A 25 -2.42 -14.47 -17.28
CA ILE A 25 -2.68 -13.04 -17.13
C ILE A 25 -2.20 -12.53 -15.77
N ASP A 26 -2.50 -13.24 -14.68
CA ASP A 26 -2.09 -12.78 -13.34
C ASP A 26 -0.57 -12.71 -13.21
N ALA A 27 0.16 -13.68 -13.77
CA ALA A 27 1.62 -13.68 -13.75
C ALA A 27 2.21 -12.52 -14.57
N LEU A 28 1.63 -12.21 -15.73
CA LEU A 28 2.02 -11.08 -16.57
C LEU A 28 1.70 -9.74 -15.90
N VAL A 29 0.56 -9.64 -15.23
CA VAL A 29 0.20 -8.47 -14.44
C VAL A 29 1.24 -8.24 -13.33
N ASP A 30 1.59 -9.29 -12.59
CA ASP A 30 2.57 -9.18 -11.50
C ASP A 30 3.98 -8.80 -11.99
N SER A 31 4.40 -9.29 -13.16
CA SER A 31 5.75 -9.00 -13.68
C SER A 31 5.85 -7.65 -14.39
N ASP A 32 4.81 -7.24 -15.13
CA ASP A 32 4.95 -6.20 -16.16
C ASP A 32 4.15 -4.93 -15.84
N PHE A 33 3.12 -5.01 -14.99
CA PHE A 33 2.22 -3.88 -14.74
C PHE A 33 2.95 -2.64 -14.27
N VAL A 34 3.92 -2.76 -13.36
CA VAL A 34 4.66 -1.62 -12.81
C VAL A 34 5.42 -0.87 -13.91
N ASN A 35 6.08 -1.60 -14.81
CA ASN A 35 6.84 -0.99 -15.90
C ASN A 35 5.91 -0.36 -16.94
N TRP A 36 4.82 -1.05 -17.28
CA TRP A 36 3.79 -0.51 -18.16
C TRP A 36 3.16 0.76 -17.58
N TYR A 37 2.84 0.78 -16.29
CA TYR A 37 2.24 1.93 -15.61
C TYR A 37 3.17 3.14 -15.62
N LYS A 38 4.45 2.97 -15.27
CA LYS A 38 5.48 4.02 -15.39
C LYS A 38 5.54 4.59 -16.81
N TYR A 39 5.51 3.73 -17.82
CA TYR A 39 5.49 4.16 -19.22
C TYR A 39 4.23 4.97 -19.55
N GLN A 40 3.05 4.57 -19.09
CA GLN A 40 1.81 5.32 -19.31
C GLN A 40 1.83 6.70 -18.66
N ILE A 41 2.32 6.82 -17.42
CA ILE A 41 2.46 8.12 -16.75
C ILE A 41 3.33 9.08 -17.57
N ASN A 42 4.49 8.61 -18.03
CA ASN A 42 5.42 9.42 -18.81
C ASN A 42 4.89 9.75 -20.21
N SER A 43 4.42 8.75 -20.95
CA SER A 43 4.00 8.91 -22.36
C SER A 43 2.74 9.76 -22.50
N ARG A 44 1.84 9.72 -21.51
CA ARG A 44 0.63 10.57 -21.47
C ARG A 44 0.87 11.95 -20.88
N GLY A 45 2.08 12.22 -20.36
CA GLY A 45 2.39 13.49 -19.70
C GLY A 45 1.53 13.74 -18.45
N ILE A 46 1.23 12.69 -17.68
CA ILE A 46 0.45 12.81 -16.46
C ILE A 46 1.32 13.50 -15.40
N VAL A 47 0.83 14.62 -14.88
CA VAL A 47 1.53 15.45 -13.85
C VAL A 47 0.82 15.41 -12.49
N ASP A 48 -0.20 14.57 -12.34
CA ASP A 48 -0.86 14.37 -11.06
C ASP A 48 0.15 13.81 -10.04
N PRO A 49 0.43 14.50 -8.92
CA PRO A 49 1.49 14.08 -7.99
C PRO A 49 1.24 12.71 -7.36
N LEU A 50 -0.03 12.34 -7.15
CA LEU A 50 -0.38 11.04 -6.57
C LEU A 50 -0.10 9.92 -7.58
N LEU A 51 -0.54 10.06 -8.83
CA LEU A 51 -0.29 9.06 -9.87
C LEU A 51 1.20 8.94 -10.21
N VAL A 52 1.93 10.06 -10.23
CA VAL A 52 3.37 10.08 -10.45
C VAL A 52 4.10 9.36 -9.30
N SER A 53 3.79 9.70 -8.06
CA SER A 53 4.43 9.08 -6.89
C SER A 53 4.14 7.57 -6.82
N LEU A 54 2.91 7.14 -7.12
CA LEU A 54 2.55 5.73 -7.17
C LEU A 54 3.30 4.96 -8.27
N ALA A 55 3.62 5.60 -9.40
CA ALA A 55 4.38 4.97 -10.47
C ALA A 55 5.84 4.75 -10.08
N TRP A 56 6.49 5.74 -9.46
CA TRP A 56 7.89 5.63 -9.07
C TRP A 56 8.11 4.85 -7.77
N GLY A 57 7.08 4.77 -6.94
CA GLY A 57 7.14 4.16 -5.63
C GLY A 57 7.94 5.01 -4.63
N PRO A 58 7.98 4.61 -3.36
CA PRO A 58 8.73 5.31 -2.33
C PRO A 58 10.25 5.30 -2.59
N SER A 59 10.96 6.26 -2.02
CA SER A 59 12.41 6.26 -1.92
C SER A 59 12.91 4.94 -1.32
N VAL A 60 14.11 4.53 -1.75
CA VAL A 60 14.78 3.32 -1.23
C VAL A 60 15.19 3.44 0.24
N SER A 61 15.11 4.63 0.83
CA SER A 61 15.35 4.88 2.24
C SER A 61 14.05 5.06 3.02
N ALA A 62 13.94 4.40 4.16
CA ALA A 62 12.85 4.55 5.12
C ALA A 62 13.37 5.16 6.44
N LYS A 63 12.55 5.98 7.09
CA LYS A 63 12.75 6.33 8.51
C LYS A 63 12.02 5.31 9.37
N VAL A 64 12.70 4.84 10.42
CA VAL A 64 12.15 3.84 11.34
C VAL A 64 11.77 4.53 12.64
N TRP A 65 10.54 4.32 13.09
CA TRP A 65 10.01 4.92 14.30
C TRP A 65 9.57 3.88 15.33
N ARG A 66 9.84 4.15 16.61
CA ARG A 66 9.36 3.35 17.75
C ARG A 66 7.99 3.80 18.26
N GLN A 67 7.56 4.99 17.86
CA GLN A 67 6.25 5.57 18.18
C GLN A 67 5.78 6.49 17.05
N TYR A 68 4.48 6.60 16.86
CA TYR A 68 3.90 7.51 15.86
C TYR A 68 2.56 8.08 16.34
N VAL A 69 2.34 9.37 16.07
CA VAL A 69 1.12 10.07 16.46
C VAL A 69 0.25 10.31 15.24
N ILE A 70 -0.97 9.78 15.25
CA ILE A 70 -1.95 9.98 14.18
C ILE A 70 -3.35 10.13 14.78
N ASN A 71 -4.11 11.12 14.30
CA ASN A 71 -5.48 11.39 14.75
C ASN A 71 -5.65 11.51 16.28
N GLY A 72 -4.62 12.02 16.99
CA GLY A 72 -4.63 12.16 18.45
C GLY A 72 -4.26 10.90 19.23
N TYR A 73 -3.98 9.78 18.56
CA TYR A 73 -3.52 8.54 19.17
C TYR A 73 -2.01 8.39 18.99
N THR A 74 -1.33 7.97 20.07
CA THR A 74 0.09 7.59 20.00
C THR A 74 0.19 6.07 19.96
N TYR A 75 0.72 5.53 18.87
CA TYR A 75 1.01 4.11 18.72
C TYR A 75 2.47 3.84 19.10
N HIS A 76 2.72 2.68 19.69
CA HIS A 76 4.07 2.23 20.03
C HIS A 76 4.35 0.88 19.39
N THR A 77 5.62 0.65 19.02
CA THR A 77 6.04 -0.71 18.70
C THR A 77 6.01 -1.58 19.95
N ALA A 78 5.80 -2.89 19.76
CA ALA A 78 5.67 -3.86 20.84
C ALA A 78 6.80 -3.75 21.86
N ASP A 79 8.04 -3.70 21.36
CA ASP A 79 9.25 -3.58 22.18
C ASP A 79 9.31 -2.27 22.95
N TYR A 80 8.94 -1.16 22.32
CA TYR A 80 8.99 0.15 22.96
C TYR A 80 7.90 0.35 24.02
N GLY A 81 6.78 -0.35 23.86
CA GLY A 81 5.69 -0.38 24.83
C GLY A 81 6.02 -1.18 26.10
N GLN A 82 7.02 -2.06 26.08
CA GLN A 82 7.35 -2.89 27.25
C GLN A 82 7.70 -2.01 28.46
N GLY A 83 7.03 -2.26 29.59
CA GLY A 83 7.22 -1.50 30.83
C GLY A 83 6.53 -0.13 30.87
N ARG A 84 5.76 0.25 29.84
CA ARG A 84 4.96 1.49 29.85
C ARG A 84 3.55 1.25 30.40
N PRO A 85 2.92 2.27 31.03
CA PRO A 85 1.55 2.16 31.54
C PRO A 85 0.51 1.85 30.44
N THR A 86 0.75 2.31 29.22
CA THR A 86 -0.04 2.02 28.04
C THR A 86 0.88 1.63 26.90
N THR A 87 0.59 0.50 26.25
CA THR A 87 1.40 -0.03 25.15
C THR A 87 0.87 0.37 23.78
N ASN A 88 -0.44 0.66 23.63
CA ASN A 88 -1.15 1.01 22.39
C ASN A 88 -0.48 0.50 21.10
N ASN A 89 -0.20 -0.81 21.09
CA ASN A 89 0.53 -1.50 20.04
C ASN A 89 -0.38 -2.46 19.26
N GLY A 90 -1.65 -2.59 19.66
CA GLY A 90 -2.65 -3.35 18.94
C GLY A 90 -3.22 -2.53 17.77
N LEU A 91 -3.22 -3.12 16.59
CA LEU A 91 -3.89 -2.56 15.42
C LEU A 91 -5.25 -3.22 15.25
N CYS A 92 -6.29 -2.38 15.32
CA CYS A 92 -7.64 -2.80 15.04
C CYS A 92 -8.12 -2.19 13.73
N VAL A 93 -8.55 -3.05 12.80
CA VAL A 93 -9.12 -2.62 11.52
C VAL A 93 -10.54 -3.20 11.47
N PRO A 94 -11.59 -2.37 11.42
CA PRO A 94 -12.94 -2.85 11.24
C PRO A 94 -13.02 -3.68 9.96
N THR A 95 -13.26 -4.99 10.09
CA THR A 95 -13.41 -5.91 8.96
C THR A 95 -14.64 -6.75 9.21
N ILE A 96 -15.50 -6.84 8.20
CA ILE A 96 -16.61 -7.80 8.17
C ILE A 96 -16.06 -9.07 7.52
N GLY A 97 -15.96 -10.14 8.32
CA GLY A 97 -15.56 -11.45 7.83
C GLY A 97 -16.57 -12.04 6.83
N TYR A 98 -16.16 -13.06 6.07
CA TYR A 98 -17.04 -13.73 5.09
C TYR A 98 -18.30 -14.35 5.70
N ASP A 99 -18.25 -14.65 7.01
CA ASP A 99 -19.35 -15.17 7.82
C ASP A 99 -20.15 -14.06 8.53
N ASN A 100 -19.95 -12.79 8.14
CA ASN A 100 -20.50 -11.62 8.80
C ASN A 100 -20.04 -11.45 10.26
N SER A 101 -18.98 -12.13 10.68
CA SER A 101 -18.36 -11.90 11.99
C SER A 101 -17.52 -10.62 11.97
N GLU A 102 -17.56 -9.87 13.07
CA GLU A 102 -16.67 -8.73 13.27
C GLU A 102 -15.34 -9.23 13.83
N THR A 103 -14.32 -9.33 12.98
CA THR A 103 -12.94 -9.52 13.44
C THR A 103 -12.23 -8.18 13.35
N ASN A 104 -12.09 -7.52 14.49
CA ASN A 104 -11.56 -6.17 14.52
C ASN A 104 -10.06 -6.10 14.82
N PHE A 105 -9.39 -7.22 15.13
CA PHE A 105 -7.96 -7.24 15.47
C PHE A 105 -7.12 -7.73 14.30
N PHE A 106 -6.20 -6.89 13.82
CA PHE A 106 -5.29 -7.22 12.73
C PHE A 106 -3.97 -7.81 13.24
N GLY A 107 -3.40 -7.23 14.31
CA GLY A 107 -2.13 -7.68 14.85
C GLY A 107 -1.47 -6.69 15.80
N VAL A 108 -0.22 -7.00 16.17
CA VAL A 108 0.60 -6.15 17.05
C VAL A 108 1.66 -5.43 16.23
N LEU A 109 1.76 -4.12 16.40
CA LEU A 109 2.72 -3.23 15.75
C LEU A 109 4.16 -3.58 16.14
N GLN A 110 4.94 -4.05 15.17
CA GLN A 110 6.36 -4.39 15.36
C GLN A 110 7.28 -3.24 14.97
N GLU A 111 7.00 -2.61 13.83
CA GLU A 111 7.83 -1.55 13.24
C GLU A 111 6.93 -0.52 12.55
N ILE A 112 7.36 0.75 12.56
CA ILE A 112 6.73 1.84 11.84
C ILE A 112 7.75 2.38 10.84
N LEU A 113 7.45 2.26 9.56
CA LEU A 113 8.27 2.78 8.47
C LEU A 113 7.58 4.00 7.87
N GLU A 114 8.28 5.13 7.88
CA GLU A 114 7.89 6.32 7.13
C GLU A 114 8.69 6.36 5.82
N LEU A 115 7.95 6.36 4.71
CA LEU A 115 8.50 6.32 3.37
C LEU A 115 8.31 7.69 2.70
N GLU A 116 9.38 8.24 2.16
CA GLU A 116 9.30 9.46 1.36
C GLU A 116 8.96 9.09 -0.07
N MET A 117 7.83 9.61 -0.57
CA MET A 117 7.45 9.43 -1.96
C MET A 117 8.16 10.50 -2.82
N PRO A 118 8.68 10.16 -4.01
CA PRO A 118 9.21 11.14 -4.94
C PRO A 118 8.12 12.15 -5.29
N SER A 119 8.40 13.43 -5.04
CA SER A 119 7.67 14.52 -5.67
C SER A 119 8.17 14.62 -7.11
N GLY A 120 7.28 14.37 -8.07
CA GLY A 120 7.54 14.58 -9.49
C GLY A 120 7.99 16.01 -9.82
#